data_AF-A0A128FLF3-F1
#
_entry.id   AF-A0A128FLF3-F1
#
_cell.length_a   1.000
_cell.length_b   1.000
_cell.length_c   1.000
_cell.angle_alpha   90.00
_cell.angle_beta   90.00
_cell.angle_gamma   90.00
#
_symmetry.space_group_name_H-M   'P 1'
#
loop_
_entity.id
_entity.type
_entity.pdbx_description
1 polymer ?
#
loop_
_entity_poly.entity_id
_entity_poly.type
_entity_poly.pdbx_seq_one_letter_code
_entity_poly.pdbx_strand_id
1 'polypeptide(L)'
;MADDNEEISIFDMADRFIEVANRLVSEDKQDVGRVGAALRYAAARFNAHEASLKSDNLGEDKDDALEWFTDQYHKMLLENLEEHIELSEKSVGDGL
;
A
#
# COMPACT_ATOMS: atom_id res chain seq x y z
N MET A 1 -16.33 -20.53 -24.98
CA MET A 1 -16.49 -20.13 -23.58
C MET A 1 -15.12 -19.65 -23.16
N ALA A 2 -15.02 -18.39 -22.73
CA ALA A 2 -13.75 -17.79 -22.33
C ALA A 2 -13.24 -18.50 -21.06
N ASP A 3 -11.93 -18.63 -20.98
CA ASP A 3 -11.22 -19.23 -19.86
C ASP A 3 -11.25 -18.21 -18.70
N ASP A 4 -12.29 -18.29 -17.85
CA ASP A 4 -12.56 -17.33 -16.76
C ASP A 4 -11.68 -17.63 -15.54
N ASN A 5 -10.37 -17.46 -15.64
CA ASN A 5 -9.50 -17.36 -14.46
C ASN A 5 -8.30 -16.44 -14.72
N GLU A 6 -8.59 -15.17 -15.02
CA GLU A 6 -7.56 -14.14 -15.11
C GLU A 6 -7.16 -13.73 -13.68
N GLU A 7 -5.92 -14.02 -13.30
CA GLU A 7 -5.36 -13.67 -11.99
C GLU A 7 -5.27 -12.15 -11.88
N ILE A 8 -5.91 -11.58 -10.84
CA ILE A 8 -5.90 -10.14 -10.59
C ILE A 8 -4.48 -9.72 -10.17
N SER A 9 -3.92 -8.70 -10.81
CA SER A 9 -2.57 -8.25 -10.50
C SER A 9 -2.48 -7.58 -9.12
N ILE A 10 -1.27 -7.48 -8.57
CA ILE A 10 -1.03 -6.73 -7.32
C ILE A 10 -1.42 -5.25 -7.45
N PHE A 11 -1.30 -4.67 -8.65
CA PHE A 11 -1.66 -3.28 -8.93
C PHE A 11 -3.19 -3.10 -8.88
N ASP A 12 -3.93 -4.00 -9.53
CA ASP A 12 -5.41 -3.98 -9.50
C ASP A 12 -5.94 -4.17 -8.07
N MET A 13 -5.28 -5.03 -7.26
CA MET A 13 -5.63 -5.19 -5.86
C MET A 13 -5.33 -3.93 -5.04
N ALA A 14 -4.17 -3.29 -5.27
CA ALA A 14 -3.81 -2.04 -4.61
C ALA A 14 -4.80 -0.91 -4.94
N ASP A 15 -5.19 -0.77 -6.20
CA ASP A 15 -6.16 0.23 -6.66
C ASP A 15 -7.50 0.08 -5.92
N ARG A 16 -7.96 -1.16 -5.73
CA ARG A 16 -9.19 -1.42 -4.95
C ARG A 16 -9.08 -0.96 -3.50
N PHE A 17 -7.91 -1.04 -2.87
CA PHE A 17 -7.70 -0.48 -1.52
C PHE A 17 -7.67 1.05 -1.54
N ILE A 18 -7.07 1.66 -2.57
CA ILE A 18 -7.04 3.11 -2.77
C ILE A 18 -8.44 3.66 -3.03
N GLU A 19 -9.28 2.97 -3.80
CA GLU A 19 -10.69 3.34 -4.00
C GLU A 19 -11.44 3.43 -2.66
N VAL A 20 -11.23 2.47 -1.75
CA VAL A 20 -11.81 2.52 -0.40
C VAL A 20 -11.30 3.75 0.35
N ALA A 21 -9.99 4.02 0.33
CA ALA A 21 -9.42 5.20 0.98
C ALA A 21 -10.01 6.50 0.40
N ASN A 22 -10.16 6.58 -0.92
CA ASN A 22 -10.74 7.74 -1.61
C ASN A 22 -12.21 7.94 -1.24
N ARG A 23 -13.01 6.88 -1.09
CA ARG A 23 -14.39 6.99 -0.59
C ARG A 23 -14.44 7.49 0.85
N LEU A 24 -13.55 7.02 1.74
CA LEU A 24 -13.47 7.51 3.12
C LEU A 24 -13.20 9.02 3.17
N VAL A 25 -12.34 9.53 2.28
CA VAL A 25 -12.04 10.96 2.19
C VAL A 25 -13.21 11.73 1.57
N SER A 26 -13.72 11.28 0.43
CA SER A 26 -14.64 12.05 -0.41
C SER A 26 -16.11 11.91 0.00
N GLU A 27 -16.57 10.71 0.36
CA GLU A 27 -17.94 10.41 0.75
C GLU A 27 -18.11 10.59 2.26
N ASP A 28 -17.26 9.96 3.05
CA ASP A 28 -17.36 9.98 4.53
C ASP A 28 -16.68 11.21 5.17
N LYS A 29 -16.15 12.13 4.35
CA LYS A 29 -15.55 13.41 4.75
C LYS A 29 -14.46 13.28 5.82
N GLN A 30 -13.71 12.18 5.80
CA GLN A 30 -12.60 11.97 6.72
C GLN A 30 -11.37 12.75 6.26
N ASP A 31 -10.56 13.19 7.23
CA ASP A 31 -9.26 13.81 6.98
C ASP A 31 -8.30 12.82 6.27
N VAL A 32 -7.58 13.29 5.25
CA VAL A 32 -6.66 12.48 4.44
C VAL A 32 -5.54 11.88 5.29
N GLY A 33 -5.02 12.61 6.26
CA GLY A 33 -4.00 12.12 7.19
C GLY A 33 -4.52 10.98 8.07
N ARG A 34 -5.76 11.12 8.55
CA ARG A 34 -6.46 10.07 9.31
C ARG A 34 -6.71 8.82 8.48
N VAL A 35 -7.17 8.96 7.24
CA VAL A 35 -7.38 7.83 6.32
C VAL A 35 -6.06 7.14 5.99
N GLY A 36 -4.99 7.90 5.71
CA GLY A 36 -3.66 7.36 5.49
C GLY A 36 -3.10 6.61 6.71
N ALA A 37 -3.38 7.08 7.93
CA ALA A 37 -3.03 6.36 9.15
C ALA A 37 -3.83 5.05 9.30
N ALA A 38 -5.12 5.08 8.99
CA ALA A 38 -5.96 3.88 9.00
C ALA A 38 -5.48 2.84 7.98
N LEU A 39 -5.08 3.26 6.77
CA LEU A 39 -4.58 2.37 5.73
C LEU A 39 -3.27 1.69 6.16
N ARG A 40 -2.32 2.43 6.73
CA ARG A 40 -1.08 1.86 7.31
C ARG A 40 -1.37 0.85 8.42
N TYR A 41 -2.33 1.15 9.29
CA TYR A 41 -2.74 0.21 10.34
C TYR A 41 -3.42 -1.04 9.78
N ALA A 42 -4.24 -0.91 8.74
CA ALA A 42 -4.86 -2.05 8.05
C ALA A 42 -3.81 -2.96 7.40
N ALA A 43 -2.84 -2.38 6.68
CA ALA A 43 -1.72 -3.11 6.09
C ALA A 43 -0.91 -3.87 7.16
N ALA A 44 -0.57 -3.23 8.27
CA ALA A 44 0.15 -3.87 9.37
C ALA A 44 -0.60 -5.09 9.93
N ARG A 45 -1.93 -5.01 10.10
CA ARG A 45 -2.76 -6.13 10.57
C ARG A 45 -2.81 -7.27 9.57
N PHE A 46 -2.93 -6.95 8.29
CA PHE A 46 -2.95 -7.96 7.23
C PHE A 46 -1.61 -8.68 7.12
N ASN A 47 -0.51 -7.94 7.11
CA ASN A 47 0.85 -8.50 7.02
C ASN A 47 1.22 -9.32 8.27
N ALA A 48 0.79 -8.90 9.47
CA ALA A 48 0.95 -9.72 10.67
C ALA A 48 0.19 -11.06 10.57
N HIS A 49 -0.99 -11.05 9.95
CA HIS A 49 -1.73 -12.27 9.68
C HIS A 49 -1.05 -13.13 8.61
N GLU A 50 -0.55 -12.52 7.53
CA GLU A 50 0.25 -13.20 6.51
C GLU A 50 1.48 -13.90 7.12
N ALA A 51 2.22 -13.21 7.99
CA ALA A 51 3.35 -13.79 8.72
C ALA A 51 2.93 -15.01 9.54
N SER A 52 1.79 -14.91 10.25
CA SER A 52 1.25 -16.00 11.06
C SER A 52 0.85 -17.24 10.25
N LEU A 53 0.47 -17.07 8.98
CA LEU A 53 0.12 -18.18 8.09
C LEU A 53 1.35 -18.85 7.47
N LYS A 54 2.46 -18.13 7.35
CA LYS A 54 3.70 -18.59 6.70
C LYS A 54 4.75 -19.13 7.67
N SER A 55 4.54 -18.94 8.97
CA SER A 55 5.48 -19.31 10.01
C SER A 55 4.95 -20.45 10.88
N ASP A 56 5.80 -21.45 11.14
CA ASP A 56 5.53 -22.51 12.12
C ASP A 56 5.74 -22.01 13.56
N ASN A 57 6.57 -20.98 13.75
CA ASN A 57 6.86 -20.34 15.04
C ASN A 57 7.03 -18.82 14.90
N LEU A 58 5.91 -18.10 14.86
CA LEU A 58 5.91 -16.64 14.69
C LEU A 58 6.71 -15.90 15.78
N GLY A 59 6.89 -16.49 16.96
CA GLY A 59 7.69 -15.89 18.01
C GLY A 59 9.17 -15.75 17.65
N GLU A 60 9.71 -16.74 16.94
CA GLU A 60 11.10 -16.74 16.43
C GLU A 60 11.22 -15.92 15.15
N ASP A 61 10.25 -16.02 14.25
CA ASP A 61 10.29 -15.35 12.94
C ASP A 61 9.82 -13.88 12.97
N LYS A 62 9.39 -13.38 14.14
CA LYS A 62 8.75 -12.06 14.29
C LYS A 62 9.62 -10.93 13.76
N ASP A 63 10.89 -10.94 14.11
CA ASP A 63 11.82 -9.83 13.83
C ASP A 63 12.22 -9.84 12.35
N ASP A 64 12.44 -11.02 11.76
CA ASP A 64 12.68 -11.19 10.32
C ASP A 64 11.47 -10.74 9.49
N ALA A 65 10.25 -11.12 9.92
CA ALA A 65 9.02 -10.67 9.28
C ALA A 65 8.89 -9.14 9.35
N LEU A 66 9.15 -8.55 10.52
CA LEU A 66 9.08 -7.10 10.70
C LEU A 66 10.08 -6.37 9.77
N GLU A 67 11.33 -6.83 9.72
CA GLU A 67 12.34 -6.27 8.82
C GLU A 67 11.89 -6.37 7.36
N TRP A 68 11.42 -7.54 6.94
CA TRP A 68 10.98 -7.76 5.56
C TRP A 68 9.82 -6.83 5.17
N PHE A 69 8.72 -6.81 5.93
CA PHE A 69 7.55 -6.00 5.58
C PHE A 69 7.85 -4.50 5.59
N THR A 70 8.70 -4.04 6.52
CA THR A 70 9.06 -2.62 6.62
C THR A 70 9.98 -2.18 5.47
N ASP A 71 10.94 -3.03 5.07
CA ASP A 71 11.78 -2.77 3.90
C ASP A 71 10.97 -2.74 2.59
N GLN A 72 10.02 -3.68 2.41
CA GLN A 72 9.13 -3.65 1.25
C GLN A 72 8.31 -2.35 1.21
N TYR A 73 7.69 -1.97 2.33
CA TYR A 73 6.91 -0.73 2.40
C TYR A 73 7.77 0.50 2.15
N HIS A 74 8.99 0.55 2.71
CA HIS A 74 9.93 1.64 2.51
C HIS A 74 10.27 1.84 1.02
N LYS A 75 10.58 0.76 0.30
CA LYS A 75 10.88 0.80 -1.14
C LYS A 75 9.72 1.34 -1.97
N MET A 76 8.52 0.79 -1.76
CA MET A 76 7.31 1.24 -2.49
C MET A 76 6.97 2.70 -2.19
N LEU A 77 7.09 3.12 -0.93
CA LEU A 77 6.84 4.51 -0.55
C LEU A 77 7.88 5.45 -1.16
N LEU A 78 9.16 5.07 -1.16
CA LEU A 78 10.22 5.86 -1.77
C LEU A 78 9.96 6.08 -3.27
N GLU A 79 9.66 5.02 -4.00
CA GLU A 79 9.33 5.08 -5.44
C GLU A 79 8.17 6.06 -5.72
N ASN A 80 7.07 5.95 -4.97
CA ASN A 80 5.93 6.86 -5.12
C ASN A 80 6.27 8.33 -4.77
N LEU A 81 7.13 8.54 -3.77
CA LEU A 81 7.59 9.89 -3.41
C LEU A 81 8.48 10.48 -4.51
N GLU A 82 9.38 9.68 -5.09
CA GLU A 82 10.24 10.08 -6.21
C GLU A 82 9.39 10.45 -7.44
N GLU A 83 8.37 9.67 -7.77
CA GLU A 83 7.41 10.00 -8.83
C GLU A 83 6.72 11.35 -8.58
N HIS A 84 6.26 11.61 -7.36
CA HIS A 84 5.65 12.89 -7.01
C HIS A 84 6.64 14.06 -7.10
N ILE A 85 7.91 13.86 -6.73
CA ILE A 85 8.96 14.86 -6.88
C ILE A 85 9.17 15.18 -8.37
N GLU A 86 9.35 14.17 -9.22
CA GLU A 86 9.54 14.36 -10.66
C GLU A 86 8.36 15.07 -11.33
N LEU A 87 7.13 14.70 -10.98
CA LEU A 87 5.92 15.33 -11.51
C LEU A 87 5.84 16.80 -11.10
N SER A 88 6.24 17.11 -9.87
CA SER A 88 6.26 18.50 -9.38
C SER A 88 7.28 19.35 -10.14
N GLU A 89 8.47 18.82 -10.45
CA GLU A 89 9.51 19.52 -11.20
C GLU A 89 9.12 19.76 -12.66
N LYS A 90 8.52 18.76 -13.33
CA LYS A 90 7.99 18.89 -14.70
C LYS A 90 6.90 19.96 -14.78
N SER A 91 5.98 19.99 -13.81
CA SER A 91 4.90 20.99 -13.77
C SER A 91 5.41 22.43 -13.65
N VAL A 92 6.59 22.64 -13.08
CA VAL A 92 7.24 23.95 -12.95
C VAL A 92 8.02 24.32 -14.22
N GLY A 93 8.54 23.34 -14.96
CA GLY A 93 9.30 23.54 -16.19
C GLY A 93 8.46 23.88 -17.43
N ASP A 94 7.26 23.30 -17.55
CA ASP A 94 6.35 23.51 -18.69
C ASP A 94 5.48 24.78 -18.57
N GLY A 95 5.60 25.50 -17.44
CA GLY A 95 4.86 26.74 -17.15
C GLY A 95 5.53 28.04 -17.62
N LEU A 96 6.56 27.98 -18.48
CA LEU A 96 7.30 29.13 -19.02
C LEU A 96 7.12 29.30 -20.54
#